data_AF-A0A0B1SX92-F1
#
_entry.id   AF-A0A0B1SX92-F1
#
_cell.length_a   1.000
_cell.length_b   1.000
_cell.length_c   1.000
_cell.angle_alpha   90.00
_cell.angle_beta   90.00
_cell.angle_gamma   90.00
#
_symmetry.space_group_name_H-M   'P 1'
#
loop_
_entity.id
_entity.type
_entity.pdbx_description
1 polymer ?
#
loop_
_entity_poly.entity_id
_entity_poly.type
_entity_poly.pdbx_seq_one_letter_code
_entity_poly.pdbx_strand_id
1 'polypeptide(L)'
;MNRLRFYRGNGCWSYIGKQPTWTSQDISIGSGCEYHGTITHEIGHALGFYHTQSRYDRDSWISVDFSNIPADLQYNFEKQTPATETHFGQRYDYGSVMQYGPYAFASDPNKYTIRALYSEYQNSMGQREEPAFSDVRMMNWLYNCSMNCVNSAVPPCRQPGYQDPQSCNKCKCPRMFSGTYCEKLPTGSATNCNGGVVQVNAVACNIYEAMTNT
;
A
#
# COMPACT_ATOMS: atom_id res chain seq x y z
N MET A 1 30.16 -5.82 -2.87
CA MET A 1 28.95 -5.81 -2.03
C MET A 1 27.92 -4.91 -2.69
N ASN A 2 26.71 -5.41 -2.95
CA ASN A 2 25.63 -4.60 -3.50
C ASN A 2 25.04 -3.73 -2.39
N ARG A 3 24.70 -2.47 -2.68
CA ARG A 3 24.15 -1.54 -1.70
C ARG A 3 23.17 -0.56 -2.34
N LEU A 4 22.28 -0.02 -1.52
CA LEU A 4 21.52 1.18 -1.84
C LEU A 4 22.35 2.41 -1.45
N ARG A 5 22.37 3.44 -2.30
CA ARG A 5 23.00 4.73 -2.01
C ARG A 5 21.94 5.82 -2.08
N PHE A 6 21.58 6.36 -0.92
CA PHE A 6 20.76 7.55 -0.83
C PHE A 6 21.61 8.78 -1.13
N TYR A 7 21.12 9.66 -1.99
CA TYR A 7 21.80 10.90 -2.32
C TYR A 7 20.79 12.01 -2.63
N ARG A 8 21.23 13.26 -2.51
CA ARG A 8 20.41 14.43 -2.82
C ARG A 8 20.41 14.69 -4.32
N GLY A 9 19.45 14.09 -5.02
CA GLY A 9 19.26 14.28 -6.47
C GLY A 9 18.13 15.25 -6.80
N ASN A 10 17.69 15.22 -8.06
CA ASN A 10 16.52 15.96 -8.52
C ASN A 10 15.28 15.06 -8.42
N GLY A 11 14.29 15.48 -7.64
CA GLY A 11 13.07 14.72 -7.38
C GLY A 11 13.26 13.50 -6.48
N CYS A 12 12.18 12.74 -6.32
CA CYS A 12 12.12 11.50 -5.55
C CYS A 12 11.97 10.35 -6.54
N TRP A 13 12.90 9.39 -6.55
CA TRP A 13 12.80 8.20 -7.41
C TRP A 13 13.76 7.08 -6.97
N SER A 14 13.43 5.88 -7.41
CA SER A 14 14.24 4.67 -7.26
C SER A 14 13.97 3.69 -8.41
N TYR A 15 14.93 2.80 -8.67
CA TYR A 15 14.72 1.66 -9.56
C TYR A 15 13.92 0.55 -8.87
N ILE A 16 13.14 -0.19 -9.65
CA ILE A 16 12.35 -1.31 -9.13
C ILE A 16 13.22 -2.55 -8.96
N GLY A 17 13.32 -3.04 -7.73
CA GLY A 17 14.08 -4.22 -7.37
C GLY A 17 15.60 -4.06 -7.49
N LYS A 18 16.31 -5.15 -7.16
CA LYS A 18 17.77 -5.22 -7.24
C LYS A 18 18.25 -5.17 -8.68
N GLN A 19 19.11 -4.20 -8.99
CA GLN A 19 19.85 -4.17 -10.26
C GLN A 19 21.01 -5.18 -10.21
N PRO A 20 20.98 -6.29 -10.98
CA PRO A 20 21.86 -7.44 -10.76
C PRO A 20 23.33 -7.19 -11.13
N THR A 21 23.57 -6.26 -12.05
CA THR A 21 24.92 -5.92 -12.54
C THR A 21 25.54 -4.73 -11.81
N TRP A 22 24.82 -4.09 -10.88
CA TRP A 22 25.26 -2.86 -10.23
C TRP A 22 25.73 -3.13 -8.81
N THR A 23 26.86 -2.53 -8.43
CA THR A 23 27.39 -2.61 -7.06
C THR A 23 26.78 -1.57 -6.13
N SER A 24 26.20 -0.50 -6.68
CA SER A 24 25.51 0.57 -5.98
C SER A 24 24.28 0.95 -6.79
N GLN A 25 23.10 0.94 -6.16
CA GLN A 25 21.84 1.38 -6.75
C GLN A 25 21.40 2.66 -6.03
N ASP A 26 21.17 3.71 -6.81
CA ASP A 26 20.85 5.02 -6.25
C ASP A 26 19.38 5.14 -5.90
N ILE A 27 19.11 5.86 -4.81
CA ILE A 27 17.80 6.37 -4.43
C ILE A 27 17.93 7.89 -4.32
N SER A 28 17.21 8.62 -5.17
CA SER A 28 17.20 10.08 -5.15
C SER A 28 16.21 10.57 -4.10
N ILE A 29 16.72 11.29 -3.10
CA ILE A 29 15.91 12.03 -2.12
C ILE A 29 16.24 13.52 -2.31
N GLY A 30 15.54 14.15 -3.24
CA GLY A 30 15.65 15.58 -3.52
C GLY A 30 14.98 16.46 -2.46
N SER A 31 15.01 17.78 -2.70
CA SER A 31 14.30 18.75 -1.86
C SER A 31 12.78 18.50 -1.91
N GLY A 32 12.14 18.37 -0.74
CA GLY A 32 10.73 18.04 -0.62
C GLY A 32 10.43 16.53 -0.57
N CYS A 33 11.46 15.68 -0.64
CA CYS A 33 11.34 14.22 -0.56
C CYS A 33 11.65 13.67 0.85
N GLU A 34 12.05 14.52 1.80
CA GLU A 34 12.61 14.12 3.10
C GLU A 34 11.55 13.64 4.12
N TYR A 35 10.35 13.29 3.66
CA TYR A 35 9.26 12.77 4.49
C TYR A 35 9.35 11.26 4.63
N HIS A 36 8.96 10.74 5.80
CA HIS A 36 8.99 9.30 6.10
C HIS A 36 8.29 8.46 5.03
N GLY A 37 7.02 8.76 4.70
CA GLY A 37 6.29 8.02 3.68
C GLY A 37 6.95 8.07 2.30
N THR A 38 7.46 9.24 1.88
CA THR A 38 8.19 9.37 0.61
C THR A 38 9.47 8.54 0.58
N ILE A 39 10.30 8.60 1.62
CA ILE A 39 11.52 7.77 1.68
C ILE A 39 11.16 6.28 1.66
N THR A 40 10.12 5.87 2.40
CA THR A 40 9.68 4.47 2.39
C THR A 40 9.07 4.02 1.07
N HIS A 41 8.44 4.94 0.31
CA HIS A 41 7.95 4.68 -1.05
C HIS A 41 9.13 4.33 -1.98
N GLU A 42 10.19 5.14 -1.96
CA GLU A 42 11.37 4.89 -2.80
C GLU A 42 12.14 3.62 -2.38
N ILE A 43 12.14 3.31 -1.08
CA ILE A 43 12.66 2.04 -0.59
C ILE A 43 11.78 0.88 -1.06
N GLY A 44 10.45 1.03 -1.06
CA GLY A 44 9.50 0.06 -1.58
C GLY A 44 9.81 -0.30 -3.04
N HIS A 45 10.05 0.71 -3.88
CA HIS A 45 10.53 0.50 -5.24
C HIS A 45 11.84 -0.29 -5.27
N ALA A 46 12.86 0.11 -4.52
CA ALA A 46 14.14 -0.60 -4.49
C ALA A 46 14.01 -2.07 -4.05
N LEU A 47 13.02 -2.37 -3.21
CA LEU A 47 12.68 -3.71 -2.75
C LEU A 47 11.76 -4.49 -3.70
N GLY A 48 11.30 -3.88 -4.79
CA GLY A 48 10.58 -4.55 -5.88
C GLY A 48 9.09 -4.23 -6.00
N PHE A 49 8.58 -3.24 -5.27
CA PHE A 49 7.19 -2.82 -5.44
C PHE A 49 7.02 -1.92 -6.66
N TYR A 50 6.01 -2.25 -7.46
CA TYR A 50 5.40 -1.31 -8.40
C TYR A 50 4.44 -0.39 -7.64
N HIS A 51 3.94 0.63 -8.32
CA HIS A 51 2.82 1.41 -7.79
C HIS A 51 1.53 0.60 -7.72
N THR A 52 0.70 0.88 -6.73
CA THR A 52 -0.55 0.15 -6.49
C THR A 52 -1.57 0.34 -7.63
N GLN A 53 -1.60 1.51 -8.28
CA GLN A 53 -2.45 1.75 -9.46
C GLN A 53 -1.99 1.01 -10.72
N SER A 54 -0.81 0.39 -10.70
CA SER A 54 -0.30 -0.44 -11.78
C SER A 54 -0.59 -1.93 -11.58
N ARG A 55 -1.29 -2.36 -10.52
CA ARG A 55 -1.70 -3.76 -10.38
C ARG A 55 -2.49 -4.26 -11.60
N TYR A 56 -2.35 -5.54 -11.94
CA TYR A 56 -3.04 -6.11 -13.10
C TYR A 56 -4.58 -6.05 -12.94
N ASP A 57 -5.08 -6.09 -11.70
CA ASP A 57 -6.49 -6.07 -11.35
C ASP A 57 -7.04 -4.67 -11.01
N ARG A 58 -6.24 -3.60 -11.18
CA ARG A 58 -6.57 -2.24 -10.72
C ARG A 58 -7.90 -1.69 -11.26
N ASP A 59 -8.33 -2.11 -12.45
CA ASP A 59 -9.57 -1.63 -13.07
C ASP A 59 -10.85 -2.13 -12.34
N SER A 60 -10.72 -3.07 -11.39
CA SER A 60 -11.82 -3.46 -10.49
C SER A 60 -11.96 -2.54 -9.28
N TRP A 61 -11.07 -1.55 -9.13
CA TRP A 61 -10.94 -0.71 -7.95
C TRP A 61 -10.88 0.78 -8.29
N ILE A 62 -10.20 1.13 -9.38
CA ILE A 62 -10.08 2.51 -9.86
C ILE A 62 -10.39 2.61 -11.35
N SER A 63 -10.81 3.79 -11.78
CA SER A 63 -10.82 4.18 -13.18
C SER A 63 -9.80 5.29 -13.43
N VAL A 64 -9.03 5.18 -14.50
CA VAL A 64 -8.04 6.19 -14.93
C VAL A 64 -8.60 7.00 -16.09
N ASP A 65 -8.67 8.32 -15.94
CA ASP A 65 -9.06 9.25 -17.00
C ASP A 65 -7.83 9.67 -17.82
N PHE A 66 -7.51 8.87 -18.85
CA PHE A 66 -6.41 9.15 -19.77
C PHE A 66 -6.58 10.45 -20.56
N SER A 67 -7.81 10.98 -20.72
CA SER A 67 -8.03 12.26 -21.40
C SER A 67 -7.49 13.44 -20.61
N ASN A 68 -7.33 13.28 -19.29
CA ASN A 68 -6.78 14.28 -18.39
C ASN A 68 -5.28 14.05 -18.08
N ILE A 69 -4.58 13.25 -18.87
CA ILE A 69 -3.15 12.95 -18.68
C ILE A 69 -2.40 13.31 -19.97
N PRO A 70 -1.28 14.07 -19.91
CA PRO A 70 -0.45 14.34 -21.08
C PRO A 70 -0.02 13.05 -21.77
N ALA A 71 -0.10 13.01 -23.10
CA ALA A 71 0.11 11.79 -23.89
C ALA A 71 1.47 11.13 -23.63
N ASP A 72 2.50 11.95 -23.41
CA ASP A 72 3.87 11.54 -23.10
C ASP A 72 4.04 11.02 -21.66
N LEU A 73 3.04 11.17 -20.79
CA LEU A 73 3.06 10.72 -19.39
C LEU A 73 2.09 9.56 -19.11
N GLN A 74 1.29 9.13 -20.09
CA GLN A 74 0.30 8.05 -19.91
C GLN A 74 0.93 6.70 -19.56
N TYR A 75 2.20 6.48 -19.94
CA TYR A 75 2.94 5.25 -19.59
C TYR A 75 3.05 5.03 -18.08
N ASN A 76 2.98 6.10 -17.26
CA ASN A 76 2.98 6.00 -15.79
C ASN A 76 1.74 5.27 -15.22
N PHE A 77 0.73 5.02 -16.04
CA PHE A 77 -0.51 4.35 -15.68
C PHE A 77 -0.65 2.97 -16.34
N GLU A 78 0.41 2.48 -16.99
CA GLU A 78 0.46 1.13 -17.51
C GLU A 78 0.29 0.10 -16.38
N LYS A 79 -0.50 -0.93 -16.67
CA LYS A 79 -0.70 -2.05 -15.77
C LYS A 79 0.44 -3.03 -15.92
N GLN A 80 0.84 -3.60 -14.80
CA GLN A 80 1.61 -4.82 -14.74
C GLN A 80 0.74 -6.00 -15.17
N THR A 81 1.40 -7.12 -15.39
CA THR A 81 0.77 -8.39 -15.77
C THR A 81 0.84 -9.36 -14.59
N PRO A 82 0.01 -10.41 -14.56
CA PRO A 82 0.14 -11.49 -13.58
C PRO A 82 1.50 -12.21 -13.62
N ALA A 83 2.29 -12.03 -14.69
CA ALA A 83 3.64 -12.59 -14.81
C ALA A 83 4.73 -11.68 -14.20
N THR A 84 4.48 -10.38 -14.09
CA THR A 84 5.46 -9.39 -13.59
C THR A 84 5.15 -8.89 -12.19
N GLU A 85 3.92 -9.08 -11.70
CA GLU A 85 3.46 -8.60 -10.40
C GLU A 85 2.66 -9.68 -9.67
N THR A 86 2.85 -9.73 -8.35
CA THR A 86 2.01 -10.50 -7.43
C THR A 86 1.73 -9.67 -6.18
N HIS A 87 0.46 -9.65 -5.80
CA HIS A 87 0.00 -9.04 -4.57
C HIS A 87 -0.39 -10.09 -3.52
N PHE A 88 -0.04 -11.37 -3.73
CA PHE A 88 -0.24 -12.44 -2.73
C PHE A 88 -1.69 -12.56 -2.23
N GLY A 89 -2.68 -12.25 -3.08
CA GLY A 89 -4.10 -12.21 -2.69
C GLY A 89 -4.49 -11.03 -1.78
N GLN A 90 -3.58 -10.07 -1.53
CA GLN A 90 -3.88 -8.81 -0.87
C GLN A 90 -4.91 -8.02 -1.69
N ARG A 91 -6.05 -7.72 -1.06
CA ARG A 91 -7.07 -6.80 -1.58
C ARG A 91 -6.44 -5.43 -1.88
N TYR A 92 -6.98 -4.73 -2.86
CA TYR A 92 -6.49 -3.40 -3.25
C TYR A 92 -6.56 -2.41 -2.09
N ASP A 93 -5.44 -1.77 -1.77
CA ASP A 93 -5.36 -0.80 -0.69
C ASP A 93 -5.14 0.61 -1.25
N TYR A 94 -6.20 1.41 -1.26
CA TYR A 94 -6.15 2.81 -1.69
C TYR A 94 -5.21 3.64 -0.81
N GLY A 95 -5.02 3.26 0.46
CA GLY A 95 -4.13 3.92 1.40
C GLY A 95 -2.68 3.43 1.34
N SER A 96 -2.34 2.52 0.41
CA SER A 96 -0.95 2.09 0.20
C SER A 96 -0.05 3.30 -0.05
N VAL A 97 1.15 3.31 0.55
CA VAL A 97 2.15 4.35 0.29
C VAL A 97 2.60 4.33 -1.17
N MET A 98 2.39 3.21 -1.87
CA MET A 98 2.68 3.03 -3.30
C MET A 98 1.55 3.50 -4.22
N GLN A 99 0.40 3.93 -3.68
CA GLN A 99 -0.71 4.44 -4.47
C GLN A 99 -0.47 5.90 -4.89
N TYR A 100 -0.73 6.21 -6.16
CA TYR A 100 -0.79 7.58 -6.66
C TYR A 100 -1.98 8.35 -6.10
N GLY A 101 -1.81 9.67 -5.96
CA GLY A 101 -2.90 10.57 -5.58
C GLY A 101 -3.94 10.73 -6.69
N PRO A 102 -5.17 11.19 -6.35
CA PRO A 102 -6.28 11.35 -7.30
C PRO A 102 -5.99 12.24 -8.52
N TYR A 103 -5.06 13.17 -8.39
CA TYR A 103 -4.71 14.18 -9.40
C TYR A 103 -3.32 13.94 -10.03
N ALA A 104 -2.74 12.76 -9.85
CA ALA A 104 -1.41 12.46 -10.38
C ALA A 104 -1.36 12.72 -11.89
N PHE A 105 -0.39 13.54 -12.34
CA PHE A 105 -0.17 13.89 -13.74
C PHE A 105 -1.35 14.57 -14.46
N ALA A 106 -2.26 15.22 -13.71
CA ALA A 106 -3.43 15.87 -14.29
C ALA A 106 -3.06 17.06 -15.20
N SER A 107 -3.59 17.08 -16.42
CA SER A 107 -3.57 18.25 -17.32
C SER A 107 -4.45 19.38 -16.79
N ASP A 108 -5.67 19.04 -16.35
CA ASP A 108 -6.57 19.93 -15.61
C ASP A 108 -6.50 19.56 -14.11
N PRO A 109 -5.84 20.40 -13.27
CA PRO A 109 -5.63 20.09 -11.86
C PRO A 109 -6.92 20.07 -11.03
N ASN A 110 -8.06 20.50 -11.60
CA ASN A 110 -9.36 20.44 -10.92
C ASN A 110 -10.12 19.13 -11.19
N LYS A 111 -9.57 18.25 -12.03
CA LYS A 111 -10.18 16.96 -12.38
C LYS A 111 -9.29 15.81 -11.94
N TYR A 112 -9.92 14.80 -11.33
CA TYR A 112 -9.23 13.56 -10.99
C TYR A 112 -8.72 12.85 -12.25
N THR A 113 -7.47 12.40 -12.23
CA THR A 113 -6.93 11.41 -13.17
C THR A 113 -7.23 9.99 -12.68
N ILE A 114 -7.30 9.78 -11.36
CA ILE A 114 -7.65 8.49 -10.75
C ILE A 114 -8.91 8.65 -9.91
N ARG A 115 -9.97 7.92 -10.28
CA ARG A 115 -11.21 7.84 -9.50
C ARG A 115 -11.32 6.47 -8.85
N ALA A 116 -11.61 6.43 -7.55
CA ALA A 116 -12.00 5.20 -6.88
C ALA A 116 -13.40 4.79 -7.33
N LEU A 117 -13.60 3.50 -7.63
CA LEU A 117 -14.93 2.96 -7.91
C LEU A 117 -15.81 2.93 -6.66
N TYR A 118 -15.16 2.89 -5.49
CA TYR A 118 -15.78 3.01 -4.17
C TYR A 118 -15.46 4.40 -3.61
N SER A 119 -16.45 5.30 -3.65
CA SER A 119 -16.26 6.74 -3.43
C SER A 119 -15.69 7.10 -2.05
N GLU A 120 -15.92 6.25 -1.04
CA GLU A 120 -15.45 6.39 0.33
C GLU A 120 -13.92 6.37 0.42
N TYR A 121 -13.25 5.75 -0.55
CA TYR A 121 -11.79 5.64 -0.62
C TYR A 121 -11.12 6.69 -1.52
N GLN A 122 -11.89 7.59 -2.15
CA GLN A 122 -11.35 8.59 -3.06
C GLN A 122 -10.27 9.46 -2.39
N ASN A 123 -10.49 9.82 -1.12
CA ASN A 123 -9.63 10.72 -0.36
C ASN A 123 -8.52 9.99 0.42
N SER A 124 -8.46 8.65 0.38
CA SER A 124 -7.36 7.90 1.01
C SER A 124 -6.15 7.71 0.09
N MET A 125 -6.31 7.94 -1.21
CA MET A 125 -5.25 7.76 -2.21
C MET A 125 -4.16 8.83 -2.11
N GLY A 126 -2.90 8.41 -2.32
CA GLY A 126 -1.77 9.32 -2.40
C GLY A 126 -1.18 9.75 -1.06
N GLN A 127 -1.57 9.14 0.05
CA GLN A 127 -0.97 9.40 1.35
C GLN A 127 0.55 9.15 1.33
N ARG A 128 1.31 9.96 2.09
CA ARG A 128 2.76 9.85 2.26
C ARG A 128 3.17 9.99 3.74
N GLU A 129 2.33 9.51 4.65
CA GLU A 129 2.62 9.49 6.09
C GLU A 129 3.53 8.32 6.46
N GLU A 130 3.10 7.09 6.11
CA GLU A 130 3.80 5.85 6.44
C GLU A 130 3.35 4.69 5.53
N PRO A 131 4.14 3.60 5.42
CA PRO A 131 3.68 2.37 4.78
C PRO A 131 2.38 1.85 5.40
N ALA A 132 1.42 1.49 4.56
CA ALA A 132 0.19 0.88 5.03
C ALA A 132 0.46 -0.51 5.62
N PHE A 133 -0.49 -1.00 6.42
CA PHE A 133 -0.42 -2.36 6.97
C PHE A 133 -0.29 -3.42 5.87
N SER A 134 -0.97 -3.20 4.73
CA SER A 134 -0.89 -4.05 3.54
C SER A 134 0.50 -4.03 2.89
N ASP A 135 1.14 -2.86 2.79
CA ASP A 135 2.48 -2.70 2.23
C ASP A 135 3.50 -3.53 3.02
N VAL A 136 3.48 -3.40 4.36
CA VAL A 136 4.36 -4.16 5.26
C VAL A 136 4.08 -5.66 5.16
N ARG A 137 2.80 -6.05 5.08
CA ARG A 137 2.39 -7.45 4.95
C ARG A 137 2.88 -8.07 3.64
N MET A 138 2.66 -7.40 2.53
CA MET A 138 3.14 -7.82 1.22
C MET A 138 4.67 -7.90 1.17
N MET A 139 5.37 -6.95 1.80
CA MET A 139 6.83 -6.96 1.83
C MET A 139 7.36 -8.16 2.61
N ASN A 140 6.73 -8.49 3.73
CA ASN A 140 7.05 -9.69 4.50
C ASN A 140 6.83 -10.98 3.70
N TRP A 141 5.79 -11.05 2.88
CA TRP A 141 5.54 -12.19 2.00
C TRP A 141 6.53 -12.27 0.85
N LEU A 142 6.84 -11.14 0.21
CA LEU A 142 7.80 -11.08 -0.89
C LEU A 142 9.19 -11.58 -0.48
N TYR A 143 9.61 -11.28 0.74
CA TYR A 143 10.92 -11.67 1.29
C TYR A 143 10.87 -12.89 2.21
N ASN A 144 9.74 -13.60 2.28
CA ASN A 144 9.56 -14.78 3.12
C ASN A 144 9.96 -14.56 4.60
N CYS A 145 9.68 -13.39 5.17
CA CYS A 145 10.04 -13.03 6.55
C CYS A 145 9.45 -13.99 7.59
N SER A 146 8.33 -14.66 7.28
CA SER A 146 7.70 -15.66 8.15
C SER A 146 8.51 -16.94 8.31
N MET A 147 9.59 -17.15 7.54
CA MET A 147 10.49 -18.30 7.73
C MET A 147 11.13 -18.34 9.13
N ASN A 148 11.23 -17.19 9.80
CA ASN A 148 11.68 -17.12 11.19
C ASN A 148 10.73 -17.84 12.17
N CYS A 149 9.49 -18.10 11.76
CA CYS A 149 8.44 -18.67 12.58
C CYS A 149 8.07 -20.11 12.23
N VAL A 150 8.83 -20.80 11.37
CA VAL A 150 8.53 -22.17 10.92
C VAL A 150 8.35 -23.16 12.08
N ASN A 151 9.10 -22.97 13.17
CA ASN A 151 9.03 -23.83 14.36
C ASN A 151 8.09 -23.30 15.45
N SER A 152 7.30 -22.26 15.16
CA SER A 152 6.37 -21.64 16.09
C SER A 152 4.92 -21.88 15.65
N ALA A 153 4.04 -22.15 16.62
CA ALA A 153 2.62 -22.24 16.34
C ALA A 153 2.10 -20.90 15.81
N VAL A 154 1.26 -20.95 14.78
CA VAL A 154 0.62 -19.75 14.22
C VAL A 154 -0.49 -19.29 15.19
N PRO A 155 -0.40 -18.08 15.78
CA PRO A 155 -1.46 -17.56 16.63
C PRO A 155 -2.75 -17.33 15.82
N PRO A 156 -3.94 -17.46 16.44
CA PRO A 156 -5.23 -17.34 15.76
C PRO A 156 -5.61 -15.87 15.48
N CYS A 157 -4.80 -15.17 14.67
CA CYS A 157 -5.01 -13.77 14.33
C CYS A 157 -6.32 -13.58 13.54
N ARG A 158 -7.15 -12.64 13.99
CA ARG A 158 -8.32 -12.20 13.24
C ARG A 158 -7.88 -11.44 12.01
N GLN A 159 -8.46 -11.80 10.87
CA GLN A 159 -8.19 -11.09 9.64
C GLN A 159 -8.57 -9.60 9.78
N PRO A 160 -7.73 -8.69 9.25
CA PRO A 160 -6.57 -8.97 8.40
C PRO A 160 -5.21 -9.13 9.12
N GLY A 161 -5.23 -9.24 10.45
CA GLY A 161 -4.03 -9.54 11.25
C GLY A 161 -3.34 -10.84 10.84
N TYR A 162 -2.03 -10.93 11.07
CA TYR A 162 -1.20 -12.09 10.73
C TYR A 162 -0.11 -12.32 11.79
N GLN A 163 0.53 -13.49 11.79
CA GLN A 163 1.65 -13.81 12.69
C GLN A 163 2.80 -12.82 12.49
N ASP A 164 3.26 -12.17 13.55
CA ASP A 164 4.37 -11.23 13.45
C ASP A 164 5.69 -11.98 13.17
N PRO A 165 6.38 -11.72 12.03
CA PRO A 165 7.63 -12.41 11.68
C PRO A 165 8.80 -12.07 12.61
N GLN A 166 8.69 -11.03 13.45
CA GLN A 166 9.68 -10.68 14.47
C GLN A 166 9.28 -11.19 15.86
N SER A 167 8.06 -11.70 16.03
CA SER A 167 7.52 -12.17 17.30
C SER A 167 6.48 -13.25 17.06
N CYS A 168 6.94 -14.46 16.75
CA CYS A 168 6.13 -15.56 16.21
C CYS A 168 4.92 -15.98 17.04
N ASN A 169 4.86 -15.65 18.33
CA ASN A 169 3.72 -15.94 19.20
C ASN A 169 2.70 -14.79 19.30
N LYS A 170 2.85 -13.73 18.49
CA LYS A 170 1.99 -12.54 18.50
C LYS A 170 1.37 -12.28 17.13
N CYS A 171 0.21 -11.63 17.16
CA CYS A 171 -0.42 -11.09 15.97
C CYS A 171 0.06 -9.67 15.70
N LYS A 172 0.45 -9.39 14.46
CA LYS A 172 0.58 -8.05 13.93
C LYS A 172 -0.79 -7.57 13.47
N CYS A 173 -1.29 -6.50 14.07
CA CYS A 173 -2.61 -5.95 13.81
C CYS A 173 -2.53 -4.67 12.96
N PRO A 174 -3.53 -4.40 12.10
CA PRO A 174 -3.69 -3.06 11.52
C PRO A 174 -3.88 -2.04 12.64
N ARG A 175 -3.50 -0.79 12.37
CA ARG A 175 -3.47 0.31 13.37
C ARG A 175 -4.77 0.50 14.15
N MET A 176 -5.92 0.22 13.54
CA MET A 176 -7.24 0.39 14.16
C MET A 176 -7.70 -0.84 14.97
N PHE A 177 -6.98 -1.96 14.91
CA PHE A 177 -7.33 -3.17 15.65
C PHE A 177 -6.39 -3.35 16.84
N SER A 178 -6.92 -3.84 17.94
CA SER A 178 -6.18 -4.15 19.16
C SER A 178 -6.62 -5.50 19.72
N GLY A 179 -6.10 -5.87 20.90
CA GLY A 179 -6.29 -7.21 21.47
C GLY A 179 -5.18 -8.18 21.06
N THR A 180 -5.16 -9.35 21.69
CA THR A 180 -4.10 -10.35 21.51
C THR A 180 -4.11 -10.93 20.09
N TYR A 181 -5.30 -11.01 19.50
CA TYR A 181 -5.56 -11.62 18.20
C TYR A 181 -6.16 -10.63 17.21
N CYS A 182 -6.00 -9.32 17.42
CA CYS A 182 -6.60 -8.26 16.60
C CYS A 182 -8.14 -8.27 16.62
N GLU A 183 -8.75 -8.74 17.71
CA GLU A 183 -10.19 -8.93 17.84
C GLU A 183 -10.96 -7.68 18.31
N LYS A 184 -10.25 -6.65 18.80
CA LYS A 184 -10.88 -5.46 19.36
C LYS A 184 -10.83 -4.31 18.38
N LEU A 185 -11.99 -3.72 18.11
CA LEU A 185 -12.12 -2.46 17.38
C LEU A 185 -11.70 -1.28 18.28
N PRO A 186 -11.40 -0.10 17.70
CA PRO A 186 -11.16 1.10 18.48
C PRO A 186 -12.39 1.39 19.33
N THR A 187 -12.19 1.75 20.59
CA THR A 187 -13.25 2.32 21.43
C THR A 187 -13.10 3.84 21.39
N GLY A 188 -14.09 4.54 20.82
CA GLY A 188 -14.06 6.01 20.75
C GLY A 188 -15.16 6.59 19.85
N SER A 189 -15.63 7.77 20.23
CA SER A 189 -16.49 8.63 19.41
C SER A 189 -15.64 9.78 18.89
N ALA A 190 -15.11 9.67 17.67
CA ALA A 190 -14.34 10.75 17.08
C ALA A 190 -15.24 11.98 16.87
N THR A 191 -15.03 13.03 17.67
CA THR A 191 -15.75 14.29 17.56
C THR A 191 -15.28 14.99 16.28
N ASN A 192 -16.21 15.38 15.39
CA ASN A 192 -15.97 16.01 14.08
C ASN A 192 -15.48 15.11 12.93
N CYS A 193 -15.55 13.78 13.06
CA CYS A 193 -15.49 12.92 11.88
C CYS A 193 -16.86 12.90 11.20
N ASN A 194 -17.03 13.67 10.12
CA ASN A 194 -18.25 13.67 9.26
C ASN A 194 -18.45 12.35 8.47
N GLY A 195 -17.76 11.27 8.84
CA GLY A 195 -18.06 9.93 8.32
C GLY A 195 -19.23 9.37 9.13
N GLY A 196 -20.29 8.94 8.46
CA GLY A 196 -21.39 8.26 9.13
C GLY A 196 -20.87 7.11 10.00
N VAL A 197 -21.34 7.01 11.24
CA VAL A 197 -21.12 5.83 12.07
C VAL A 197 -21.90 4.69 11.42
N VAL A 198 -21.22 3.81 10.70
CA VAL A 198 -21.82 2.52 10.32
C VAL A 198 -21.89 1.69 11.59
N GLN A 199 -23.02 1.78 12.29
CA GLN A 199 -23.38 0.85 13.36
C GLN A 199 -23.54 -0.53 12.72
N VAL A 200 -22.56 -1.39 12.97
CA VAL A 200 -22.57 -2.74 12.46
C VAL A 200 -23.53 -3.54 13.34
N ASN A 201 -24.80 -3.58 12.94
CA ASN A 201 -25.76 -4.46 13.59
C ASN A 201 -25.28 -5.90 13.41
N ALA A 202 -25.17 -6.64 14.51
CA ALA A 202 -24.63 -8.00 14.60
C ALA A 202 -25.31 -9.06 13.72
N VAL A 203 -26.28 -8.67 12.89
CA VAL A 203 -26.95 -9.52 11.89
C VAL A 203 -26.20 -9.51 10.54
N ALA A 204 -25.40 -8.49 10.27
CA ALA A 204 -24.49 -8.44 9.12
C ALA A 204 -23.25 -7.61 9.47
N CYS A 205 -22.19 -8.30 9.87
CA CYS A 205 -20.89 -7.67 10.07
C CYS A 205 -20.26 -7.36 8.71
N ASN A 206 -20.69 -6.28 8.05
CA ASN A 206 -20.24 -5.94 6.69
C ASN A 206 -19.32 -4.70 6.63
N ILE A 207 -18.51 -4.47 7.68
CA ILE A 207 -17.18 -3.84 7.46
C ILE A 207 -16.14 -4.88 6.96
N TYR A 208 -16.54 -6.15 6.87
CA TYR A 208 -15.76 -7.25 6.32
C TYR A 208 -15.82 -7.35 4.78
N GLU A 209 -16.62 -6.54 4.08
CA GLU A 209 -16.72 -6.62 2.63
C GLU A 209 -15.46 -6.16 1.89
N ALA A 210 -14.51 -5.54 2.58
CA ALA A 210 -13.18 -5.25 2.03
C ALA A 210 -12.19 -6.42 2.14
N MET A 211 -12.44 -7.50 2.92
CA MET A 211 -11.46 -8.58 3.11
C MET A 211 -11.96 -10.04 3.20
N THR A 212 -13.26 -10.37 3.17
CA THR A 212 -13.67 -11.79 3.36
C THR A 212 -14.82 -12.37 2.51
N ASN A 213 -15.16 -11.84 1.34
CA ASN A 213 -16.13 -12.53 0.47
C ASN A 213 -15.49 -13.05 -0.84
N THR A 214 -15.60 -14.39 -0.96
CA THR A 214 -15.19 -15.39 -1.97
C THR A 214 -13.72 -15.48 -2.33
#